data_AF-A0A1Y6G0Q2-F1
#
_entry.id   AF-A0A1Y6G0Q2-F1
#
_cell.length_a   1.000
_cell.length_b   1.000
_cell.length_c   1.000
_cell.angle_alpha   90.00
_cell.angle_beta   90.00
_cell.angle_gamma   90.00
#
_symmetry.space_group_name_H-M   'P 1'
#
loop_
_entity.id
_entity.type
_entity.pdbx_description
1 polymer ?
#
loop_
_entity_poly.entity_id
_entity_poly.type
_entity_poly.pdbx_seq_one_letter_code
_entity_poly.pdbx_strand_id
1 'polypeptide(L)'
;MKKMRDYIKRVLIALIMALCVSLLFFGGIHSEASMKDEKEIKDGWIWPADGIISDTYGTRMGKHKGIDIAGKLNTPVLAVDDGQVVKSYYSNTYGNVVFIKHPSHFVTVYAHLNKRTVLEGQSIKQGTVIGKMGRTGQATGTHLHFETHQHEWRYDKKYALDPEKFLGKADTGENVQGGIAGINDDVLEASSHVKLEKEDKTEKGQKQYIVKQGDTLYSISKKRNMTVTRIKQLNHLSSDLIKPKQVLNVN
;
A
#
# COMPACT_ATOMS: atom_id res chain seq x y z
N MET A 1 37.45 69.08 -5.91
CA MET A 1 36.68 68.33 -4.86
C MET A 1 35.30 67.83 -5.31
N LYS A 2 34.48 68.63 -6.03
CA LYS A 2 33.12 68.21 -6.46
C LYS A 2 33.10 67.00 -7.41
N LYS A 3 33.96 66.99 -8.45
CA LYS A 3 34.12 65.84 -9.38
C LYS A 3 34.54 64.53 -8.70
N MET A 4 35.45 64.60 -7.72
CA MET A 4 35.90 63.42 -6.96
C MET A 4 34.76 62.83 -6.13
N ARG A 5 33.96 63.69 -5.48
CA ARG A 5 32.78 63.28 -4.71
C ARG A 5 31.69 62.68 -5.60
N ASP A 6 31.52 63.19 -6.81
CA ASP A 6 30.55 62.64 -7.77
C ASP A 6 31.00 61.28 -8.32
N TYR A 7 32.30 61.09 -8.51
CA TYR A 7 32.87 59.79 -8.86
C TYR A 7 32.69 58.76 -7.74
N ILE A 8 32.99 59.13 -6.49
CA ILE A 8 32.80 58.27 -5.32
C ILE A 8 31.32 57.87 -5.17
N LYS A 9 30.38 58.80 -5.37
CA LYS A 9 28.94 58.50 -5.34
C LYS A 9 28.52 57.49 -6.41
N ARG A 10 29.05 57.59 -7.64
CA ARG A 10 28.74 56.66 -8.72
C ARG A 10 29.30 55.26 -8.43
N VAL A 11 30.51 55.17 -7.90
CA VAL A 11 31.11 53.89 -7.48
C VAL A 11 30.31 53.27 -6.33
N LEU A 12 29.88 54.07 -5.36
CA LEU A 12 29.07 53.59 -4.23
C LEU A 12 27.72 53.02 -4.70
N ILE A 13 27.04 53.70 -5.62
CA ILE A 13 25.76 53.23 -6.19
C ILE A 13 25.96 51.91 -6.94
N ALA A 14 27.04 51.79 -7.73
CA ALA A 14 27.36 50.56 -8.46
C ALA A 14 27.61 49.38 -7.50
N LEU A 15 28.33 49.61 -6.39
CA LEU A 15 28.57 48.58 -5.37
C LEU A 15 27.30 48.15 -4.64
N ILE A 16 26.42 49.09 -4.30
CA ILE A 16 25.13 48.79 -3.65
C ILE A 16 24.23 48.00 -4.60
N MET A 17 24.15 48.37 -5.89
CA MET A 17 23.38 47.63 -6.88
C MET A 17 23.92 46.22 -7.10
N ALA A 18 25.24 46.04 -7.16
CA ALA A 18 25.87 44.72 -7.26
C ALA A 18 25.59 43.86 -6.01
N LEU A 19 25.62 44.45 -4.82
CA LEU A 19 25.24 43.78 -3.57
C LEU A 19 23.75 43.37 -3.60
N CYS A 20 22.83 44.27 -3.96
CA CYS A 20 21.40 43.98 -4.05
C CYS A 20 21.10 42.87 -5.06
N VAL A 21 21.76 42.87 -6.21
CA VAL A 21 21.61 41.79 -7.21
C VAL A 21 22.17 40.48 -6.67
N SER A 22 23.33 40.49 -5.99
CA SER A 22 23.87 39.28 -5.38
C SER A 22 22.94 38.70 -4.30
N LEU A 23 22.29 39.55 -3.50
CA LEU A 23 21.31 39.14 -2.49
C LEU A 23 20.06 38.48 -3.10
N LEU A 24 19.68 38.82 -4.34
CA LEU A 24 18.60 38.12 -5.07
C LEU A 24 18.97 36.68 -5.43
N PHE A 25 20.27 36.38 -5.61
CA PHE A 25 20.76 35.02 -5.88
C PHE A 25 21.07 34.23 -4.61
N PHE A 26 21.37 34.89 -3.49
CA PHE A 26 21.55 34.25 -2.17
C PHE A 26 20.22 34.07 -1.40
N GLY A 27 19.17 34.81 -1.75
CA GLY A 27 17.83 34.72 -1.13
C GLY A 27 17.01 33.51 -1.57
N GLY A 28 17.47 32.76 -2.56
CA GLY A 28 16.94 31.46 -2.94
C GLY A 28 17.53 30.35 -2.06
N ILE A 29 17.40 30.45 -0.74
CA ILE A 29 17.50 29.26 0.09
C ILE A 29 16.33 28.41 -0.38
N HIS A 30 16.60 27.39 -1.18
CA HIS A 30 15.63 26.33 -1.38
C HIS A 30 15.21 25.90 0.02
N SER A 31 13.94 26.14 0.36
CA SER A 31 13.25 25.28 1.30
C SER A 31 13.27 23.90 0.66
N GLU A 32 14.38 23.19 0.77
CA GLU A 32 14.28 21.78 1.08
C GLU A 32 13.54 21.77 2.42
N ALA A 33 12.21 21.68 2.32
CA ALA A 33 11.42 21.22 3.43
C ALA A 33 12.09 19.91 3.84
N SER A 34 12.83 19.96 4.94
CA SER A 34 13.20 18.78 5.70
C SER A 34 11.87 18.15 6.07
N MET A 35 11.38 17.24 5.23
CA MET A 35 10.26 16.37 5.55
C MET A 35 10.79 15.33 6.53
N LYS A 36 11.10 15.81 7.74
CA LYS A 36 11.03 15.00 8.94
C LYS A 36 9.55 14.89 9.26
N ASP A 37 9.02 13.73 8.90
CA ASP A 37 7.78 13.08 9.32
C ASP A 37 7.60 12.01 8.22
N GLU A 38 8.09 10.77 8.32
CA GLU A 38 7.67 9.73 9.28
C GLU A 38 6.30 9.99 9.94
N LYS A 39 5.41 10.70 9.24
CA LYS A 39 4.00 10.76 9.55
C LYS A 39 3.47 9.39 9.24
N GLU A 40 3.10 8.68 10.32
CA GLU A 40 2.20 7.53 10.38
C GLU A 40 1.80 7.04 9.00
N ILE A 41 2.31 5.86 8.61
CA ILE A 41 1.63 5.05 7.61
C ILE A 41 0.19 4.99 8.09
N LYS A 42 -0.71 5.72 7.42
CA LYS A 42 -2.11 5.70 7.79
C LYS A 42 -2.56 4.25 7.67
N ASP A 43 -2.88 3.66 8.82
CA ASP A 43 -3.68 2.47 8.90
C ASP A 43 -4.90 2.67 8.02
N GLY A 44 -5.11 1.75 7.07
CA GLY A 44 -6.32 1.77 6.26
C GLY A 44 -6.17 1.33 4.82
N TRP A 45 -4.97 1.00 4.31
CA TRP A 45 -4.90 0.40 2.98
C TRP A 45 -5.68 -0.91 2.95
N ILE A 46 -6.51 -1.06 1.92
CA ILE A 46 -7.24 -2.29 1.67
C ILE A 46 -6.45 -3.21 0.75
N TRP A 47 -6.67 -4.51 0.87
CA TRP A 47 -6.19 -5.45 -0.13
C TRP A 47 -6.76 -5.11 -1.51
N PRO A 48 -5.94 -5.17 -2.58
CA PRO A 48 -6.34 -4.73 -3.92
C PRO A 48 -7.17 -5.76 -4.68
N ALA A 49 -7.24 -7.02 -4.25
CA ALA A 49 -8.00 -8.07 -4.92
C ALA A 49 -8.24 -9.27 -4.00
N ASP A 50 -9.28 -10.05 -4.31
CA ASP A 50 -9.44 -11.39 -3.76
C ASP A 50 -8.43 -12.34 -4.40
N GLY A 51 -7.81 -13.22 -3.60
CA GLY A 51 -6.95 -14.28 -4.12
C GLY A 51 -6.07 -14.94 -3.09
N ILE A 52 -5.02 -15.60 -3.57
CA ILE A 52 -4.00 -16.26 -2.77
C ILE A 52 -2.65 -15.62 -3.09
N ILE A 53 -1.85 -15.30 -2.07
CA ILE A 53 -0.48 -14.84 -2.30
C ILE A 53 0.33 -15.98 -2.93
N SER A 54 0.81 -15.77 -4.15
CA SER A 54 1.60 -16.76 -4.90
C SER A 54 3.10 -16.46 -4.92
N ASP A 55 3.49 -15.21 -4.72
CA ASP A 55 4.90 -14.79 -4.66
C ASP A 55 5.00 -13.48 -3.85
N THR A 56 6.12 -13.28 -3.14
CA THR A 56 6.29 -12.17 -2.18
C THR A 56 7.44 -11.25 -2.57
N TYR A 57 7.53 -10.09 -1.92
CA TYR A 57 8.57 -9.11 -2.22
C TYR A 57 9.97 -9.69 -1.93
N GLY A 58 10.95 -9.34 -2.76
CA GLY A 58 12.34 -9.75 -2.57
C GLY A 58 12.67 -11.19 -3.00
N THR A 59 11.69 -11.97 -3.44
CA THR A 59 11.95 -13.27 -4.06
C THR A 59 12.63 -13.11 -5.44
N ARG A 60 12.91 -14.23 -6.12
CA ARG A 60 13.61 -14.27 -7.42
C ARG A 60 14.99 -13.60 -7.35
N MET A 61 15.74 -13.90 -6.29
CA MET A 61 17.04 -13.28 -5.98
C MET A 61 16.94 -11.74 -5.83
N GLY A 62 15.92 -11.25 -5.13
CA GLY A 62 15.71 -9.82 -4.91
C GLY A 62 15.14 -9.06 -6.12
N LYS A 63 14.78 -9.75 -7.19
CA LYS A 63 14.26 -9.13 -8.43
C LYS A 63 12.75 -8.93 -8.40
N HIS A 64 12.02 -9.63 -7.54
CA HIS A 64 10.59 -9.42 -7.39
C HIS A 64 10.34 -8.17 -6.52
N LYS A 65 9.73 -7.13 -7.10
CA LYS A 65 9.56 -5.80 -6.48
C LYS A 65 8.12 -5.50 -6.06
N GLY A 66 7.37 -6.57 -5.79
CA GLY A 66 5.97 -6.52 -5.40
C GLY A 66 5.53 -7.86 -4.81
N ILE A 67 4.22 -8.02 -4.69
CA ILE A 67 3.57 -9.29 -4.36
C ILE A 67 2.74 -9.75 -5.56
N ASP A 68 2.58 -11.06 -5.71
CA ASP A 68 1.69 -11.67 -6.69
C ASP A 68 0.48 -12.28 -5.99
N ILE A 69 -0.72 -11.84 -6.37
CA ILE A 69 -2.00 -12.36 -5.86
C ILE A 69 -2.66 -13.19 -6.97
N ALA A 70 -2.56 -14.51 -6.87
CA ALA A 70 -3.18 -15.44 -7.80
C ALA A 70 -4.70 -15.49 -7.61
N GLY A 71 -5.44 -15.49 -8.71
CA GLY A 71 -6.89 -15.45 -8.66
C GLY A 71 -7.55 -15.84 -9.98
N LYS A 72 -8.86 -15.66 -10.05
CA LYS A 72 -9.64 -15.97 -11.26
C LYS A 72 -9.48 -14.87 -12.30
N LEU A 73 -9.59 -15.26 -13.58
CA LEU A 73 -9.65 -14.28 -14.67
C LEU A 73 -10.83 -13.34 -14.43
N ASN A 74 -10.59 -12.04 -14.59
CA ASN A 74 -11.55 -10.97 -14.34
C ASN A 74 -11.97 -10.73 -12.88
N THR A 75 -11.25 -11.27 -11.88
CA THR A 75 -11.40 -10.79 -10.50
C THR A 75 -11.27 -9.25 -10.46
N PRO A 76 -12.17 -8.51 -9.79
CA PRO A 76 -12.02 -7.06 -9.65
C PRO A 76 -10.70 -6.68 -8.96
N VAL A 77 -10.03 -5.68 -9.50
CA VAL A 77 -8.85 -5.07 -8.87
C VAL A 77 -9.23 -3.67 -8.40
N LEU A 78 -9.01 -3.41 -7.12
CA LEU A 78 -9.42 -2.21 -6.39
C LEU A 78 -8.20 -1.33 -6.11
N ALA A 79 -8.41 -0.01 -6.08
CA ALA A 79 -7.41 0.91 -5.55
C ALA A 79 -7.26 0.75 -4.04
N VAL A 80 -6.03 0.57 -3.56
CA VAL A 80 -5.75 0.31 -2.12
C VAL A 80 -6.02 1.52 -1.22
N ASP A 81 -6.07 2.72 -1.79
CA ASP A 81 -6.28 3.99 -1.09
C ASP A 81 -6.78 5.05 -2.09
N ASP A 82 -7.22 6.19 -1.59
CA ASP A 82 -7.52 7.39 -2.38
C ASP A 82 -6.30 7.81 -3.20
N GLY A 83 -6.50 8.40 -4.38
CA GLY A 83 -5.39 8.86 -5.19
C GLY A 83 -5.78 9.41 -6.56
N GLN A 84 -4.77 9.57 -7.40
CA GLN A 84 -4.91 9.96 -8.80
C GLN A 84 -4.18 8.97 -9.69
N VAL A 85 -4.82 8.54 -10.77
CA VAL A 85 -4.19 7.68 -11.79
C VAL A 85 -3.13 8.51 -12.52
N VAL A 86 -1.86 8.14 -12.37
CA VAL A 86 -0.74 8.84 -13.03
C VAL A 86 -0.31 8.17 -14.32
N LYS A 87 -0.65 6.89 -14.53
CA LYS A 87 -0.45 6.16 -15.80
C LYS A 87 -1.51 5.07 -15.95
N SER A 88 -2.04 4.89 -17.16
CA SER A 88 -2.94 3.77 -17.50
C SER A 88 -2.73 3.35 -18.95
N TYR A 89 -1.93 2.30 -19.18
CA TYR A 89 -1.50 1.92 -20.53
C TYR A 89 -1.16 0.43 -20.65
N TYR A 90 -0.82 -0.01 -21.86
CA TYR A 90 -0.30 -1.36 -22.11
C TYR A 90 1.22 -1.33 -22.18
N SER A 91 1.88 -2.15 -21.38
CA SER A 91 3.32 -2.37 -21.35
C SER A 91 3.64 -3.78 -21.84
N ASN A 92 4.75 -3.96 -22.56
CA ASN A 92 5.18 -5.30 -22.98
C ASN A 92 5.49 -6.22 -21.78
N THR A 93 5.99 -5.66 -20.67
CA THR A 93 6.33 -6.44 -19.47
C THR A 93 5.16 -6.51 -18.49
N TYR A 94 4.56 -5.38 -18.12
CA TYR A 94 3.44 -5.37 -17.17
C TYR A 94 2.10 -5.73 -17.78
N GLY A 95 1.98 -5.80 -19.11
CA GLY A 95 0.69 -5.93 -19.77
C GLY A 95 -0.16 -4.69 -19.57
N ASN A 96 -1.47 -4.88 -19.40
CA ASN A 96 -2.34 -3.80 -18.98
C ASN A 96 -2.01 -3.41 -17.54
N VAL A 97 -1.63 -2.16 -17.34
CA VAL A 97 -1.15 -1.68 -16.04
C VAL A 97 -1.74 -0.32 -15.68
N VAL A 98 -2.00 -0.13 -14.40
CA VAL A 98 -2.46 1.14 -13.81
C VAL A 98 -1.48 1.55 -12.71
N PHE A 99 -1.17 2.85 -12.64
CA PHE A 99 -0.33 3.45 -11.62
C PHE A 99 -1.15 4.52 -10.89
N ILE A 100 -1.16 4.49 -9.56
CA ILE A 100 -1.90 5.44 -8.75
C ILE A 100 -0.94 6.14 -7.80
N LYS A 101 -0.94 7.46 -7.81
CA LYS A 101 -0.26 8.29 -6.81
C LYS A 101 -1.23 8.62 -5.68
N HIS A 102 -0.80 8.37 -4.46
CA HIS A 102 -1.60 8.56 -3.25
C HIS A 102 -1.24 9.89 -2.55
N PRO A 103 -2.14 10.44 -1.70
CA PRO A 103 -1.88 11.64 -0.91
C PRO A 103 -0.65 11.52 0.01
N SER A 104 -0.32 10.31 0.43
CA SER A 104 0.84 9.93 1.24
C SER A 104 2.17 9.89 0.44
N HIS A 105 2.19 10.42 -0.78
CA HIS A 105 3.32 10.42 -1.73
C HIS A 105 3.70 9.06 -2.31
N PHE A 106 3.18 7.94 -1.78
CA PHE A 106 3.37 6.62 -2.35
C PHE A 106 2.75 6.46 -3.74
N VAL A 107 3.35 5.60 -4.55
CA VAL A 107 2.80 5.15 -5.83
C VAL A 107 2.57 3.65 -5.79
N THR A 108 1.38 3.21 -6.21
CA THR A 108 1.04 1.80 -6.36
C THR A 108 0.93 1.41 -7.83
N VAL A 109 1.30 0.17 -8.14
CA VAL A 109 1.28 -0.39 -9.50
C VAL A 109 0.42 -1.63 -9.51
N TYR A 110 -0.50 -1.71 -10.47
CA TYR A 110 -1.43 -2.83 -10.64
C TYR A 110 -1.25 -3.40 -12.04
N ALA A 111 -0.54 -4.52 -12.15
CA ALA A 111 -0.12 -5.09 -13.42
C ALA A 111 -0.81 -6.41 -13.78
N HIS A 112 -0.52 -6.88 -15.00
CA HIS A 112 -1.04 -8.08 -15.62
C HIS A 112 -2.57 -8.09 -15.79
N LEU A 113 -3.21 -6.92 -15.75
CA LEU A 113 -4.67 -6.83 -15.83
C LEU A 113 -5.18 -7.39 -17.16
N ASN A 114 -6.36 -7.99 -17.17
CA ASN A 114 -7.08 -8.31 -18.40
C ASN A 114 -7.67 -7.05 -19.03
N LYS A 115 -8.17 -6.13 -18.19
CA LYS A 115 -8.80 -4.88 -18.61
C LYS A 115 -8.51 -3.77 -17.60
N ARG A 116 -8.18 -2.57 -18.08
CA ARG A 116 -8.17 -1.32 -17.29
C ARG A 116 -9.55 -0.67 -17.38
N THR A 117 -10.04 -0.10 -16.29
CA THR A 117 -11.33 0.62 -16.25
C THR A 117 -11.18 2.10 -15.93
N VAL A 118 -9.95 2.59 -15.83
CA VAL A 118 -9.62 3.98 -15.48
C VAL A 118 -8.59 4.55 -16.44
N LEU A 119 -8.61 5.88 -16.59
CA LEU A 119 -7.73 6.64 -17.47
C LEU A 119 -6.75 7.49 -16.66
N GLU A 120 -5.64 7.88 -17.29
CA GLU A 120 -4.69 8.81 -16.69
C GLU A 120 -5.36 10.15 -16.35
N GLY A 121 -4.97 10.74 -15.21
CA GLY A 121 -5.54 11.96 -14.65
C GLY A 121 -6.79 11.76 -13.78
N GLN A 122 -7.41 10.57 -13.83
CA GLN A 122 -8.62 10.29 -13.06
C GLN A 122 -8.36 10.27 -11.55
N SER A 123 -9.18 11.00 -10.78
CA SER A 123 -9.21 10.88 -9.32
C SER A 123 -9.95 9.62 -8.90
N ILE A 124 -9.41 8.91 -7.91
CA ILE A 124 -9.85 7.60 -7.45
C ILE A 124 -10.07 7.63 -5.95
N LYS A 125 -11.14 6.97 -5.51
CA LYS A 125 -11.37 6.66 -4.10
C LYS A 125 -10.91 5.24 -3.78
N GLN A 126 -10.46 5.01 -2.55
CA GLN A 126 -10.19 3.68 -2.04
C GLN A 126 -11.35 2.72 -2.37
N GLY A 127 -11.04 1.51 -2.82
CA GLY A 127 -12.04 0.50 -3.18
C GLY A 127 -12.64 0.67 -4.58
N THR A 128 -12.32 1.74 -5.30
CA THR A 128 -12.75 1.88 -6.70
C THR A 128 -12.14 0.76 -7.55
N VAL A 129 -12.95 0.10 -8.37
CA VAL A 129 -12.46 -0.90 -9.34
C VAL A 129 -11.71 -0.19 -10.47
N ILE A 130 -10.41 -0.44 -10.55
CA ILE A 130 -9.49 0.15 -11.53
C ILE A 130 -9.15 -0.79 -12.69
N GLY A 131 -9.51 -2.06 -12.53
CA GLY A 131 -9.36 -3.05 -13.58
C GLY A 131 -9.87 -4.42 -13.20
N LYS A 132 -9.51 -5.38 -14.04
CA LYS A 132 -9.89 -6.78 -13.93
C LYS A 132 -8.61 -7.61 -14.03
N MET A 133 -8.38 -8.50 -13.08
CA MET A 133 -7.20 -9.37 -13.01
C MET A 133 -7.07 -10.20 -14.29
N GLY A 134 -5.84 -10.44 -14.72
CA GLY A 134 -5.56 -11.16 -15.96
C GLY A 134 -4.19 -11.79 -15.99
N ARG A 135 -3.67 -11.93 -17.22
CA ARG A 135 -2.38 -12.55 -17.53
C ARG A 135 -1.75 -11.87 -18.76
N THR A 136 -1.82 -10.55 -18.83
CA THR A 136 -1.21 -9.81 -19.95
C THR A 136 0.23 -9.44 -19.66
N GLY A 137 1.04 -9.21 -20.69
CA GLY A 137 2.47 -8.96 -20.54
C GLY A 137 3.24 -10.23 -20.18
N GLN A 138 4.28 -10.10 -19.36
CA GLN A 138 5.12 -11.21 -18.90
C GLN A 138 4.52 -11.87 -17.65
N ALA A 139 3.44 -12.65 -17.84
CA ALA A 139 2.76 -13.38 -16.78
C ALA A 139 2.59 -14.88 -17.12
N THR A 140 3.00 -15.76 -16.21
CA THR A 140 2.92 -17.23 -16.38
C THR A 140 1.54 -17.81 -16.04
N GLY A 141 0.77 -17.11 -15.21
CA GLY A 141 -0.57 -17.50 -14.77
C GLY A 141 -1.44 -16.28 -14.47
N THR A 142 -2.74 -16.47 -14.23
CA THR A 142 -3.63 -15.35 -13.88
C THR A 142 -3.36 -14.87 -12.46
N HIS A 143 -2.86 -13.64 -12.33
CA HIS A 143 -2.58 -13.01 -11.05
C HIS A 143 -2.58 -11.49 -11.18
N LEU A 144 -2.66 -10.81 -10.04
CA LEU A 144 -2.31 -9.40 -9.92
C LEU A 144 -0.87 -9.31 -9.43
N HIS A 145 -0.01 -8.65 -10.18
CA HIS A 145 1.29 -8.19 -9.67
C HIS A 145 1.11 -6.77 -9.10
N PHE A 146 1.34 -6.63 -7.79
CA PHE A 146 1.13 -5.40 -7.04
C PHE A 146 2.44 -4.88 -6.47
N GLU A 147 2.82 -3.65 -6.83
CA GLU A 147 4.02 -2.99 -6.29
C GLU A 147 3.65 -1.73 -5.51
N THR A 148 4.51 -1.39 -4.53
CA THR A 148 4.45 -0.12 -3.80
C THR A 148 5.77 0.62 -3.95
N HIS A 149 5.73 1.95 -4.07
CA HIS A 149 6.91 2.80 -4.25
C HIS A 149 6.83 4.02 -3.34
N GLN A 150 7.92 4.40 -2.68
CA GLN A 150 7.95 5.53 -1.73
C GLN A 150 7.63 6.89 -2.37
N HIS A 151 8.01 7.06 -3.64
CA HIS A 151 7.84 8.29 -4.40
C HIS A 151 7.36 7.95 -5.82
N GLU A 152 8.01 8.47 -6.86
CA GLU A 152 7.74 8.08 -8.23
C GLU A 152 8.22 6.65 -8.53
N TRP A 153 7.44 5.99 -9.38
CA TRP A 153 7.86 4.75 -9.99
C TRP A 153 9.04 5.00 -10.96
N ARG A 154 10.09 4.17 -10.86
CA ARG A 154 11.26 4.20 -11.75
C ARG A 154 11.53 2.84 -12.37
N TYR A 155 12.14 2.85 -13.56
CA TYR A 155 12.56 1.61 -14.25
C TYR A 155 13.57 0.79 -13.44
N ASP A 156 14.45 1.45 -12.69
CA ASP A 156 15.44 0.80 -11.82
C ASP A 156 14.86 0.29 -10.49
N LYS A 157 13.56 0.54 -10.22
CA LYS A 157 12.87 0.10 -9.01
C LYS A 157 13.51 0.57 -7.72
N LYS A 158 14.30 1.66 -7.76
CA LYS A 158 15.07 2.15 -6.61
C LYS A 158 14.20 2.42 -5.38
N TYR A 159 12.97 2.86 -5.59
CA TYR A 159 12.03 3.23 -4.52
C TYR A 159 10.98 2.16 -4.22
N ALA A 160 11.14 0.94 -4.74
CA ALA A 160 10.19 -0.13 -4.48
C ALA A 160 10.23 -0.55 -3.00
N LEU A 161 9.08 -0.53 -2.36
CA LEU A 161 8.89 -0.96 -0.98
C LEU A 161 8.14 -2.29 -0.96
N ASP A 162 8.33 -3.01 0.14
CA ASP A 162 7.58 -4.23 0.43
C ASP A 162 6.09 -3.88 0.68
N PRO A 163 5.15 -4.38 -0.14
CA PRO A 163 3.72 -4.16 0.06
C PRO A 163 3.19 -4.62 1.42
N GLU A 164 3.84 -5.60 2.06
CA GLU A 164 3.46 -6.12 3.38
C GLU A 164 3.44 -5.02 4.45
N LYS A 165 4.30 -4.01 4.32
CA LYS A 165 4.36 -2.85 5.23
C LYS A 165 3.08 -2.01 5.26
N PHE A 166 2.23 -2.16 4.26
CA PHE A 166 1.00 -1.39 4.09
C PHE A 166 -0.25 -2.25 4.15
N LEU A 167 -0.16 -3.50 3.68
CA LEU A 167 -1.29 -4.43 3.57
C LEU A 167 -1.35 -5.42 4.74
N GLY A 168 -0.37 -5.39 5.64
CA GLY A 168 -0.17 -6.45 6.63
C GLY A 168 0.34 -7.74 5.98
N LYS A 169 0.47 -8.77 6.81
CA LYS A 169 1.19 -10.00 6.51
C LYS A 169 0.81 -10.67 5.18
N ALA A 170 1.79 -10.95 4.33
CA ALA A 170 1.61 -11.42 2.97
C ALA A 170 2.39 -12.71 2.67
N ASP A 171 2.28 -13.75 3.51
CA ASP A 171 2.97 -15.03 3.28
C ASP A 171 2.41 -15.79 2.06
N THR A 172 3.27 -16.50 1.33
CA THR A 172 2.84 -17.38 0.23
C THR A 172 1.85 -18.43 0.72
N GLY A 173 0.73 -18.57 0.02
CA GLY A 173 -0.37 -19.48 0.36
C GLY A 173 -1.49 -18.83 1.18
N GLU A 174 -1.29 -17.63 1.71
CA GLU A 174 -2.33 -16.91 2.44
C GLU A 174 -3.44 -16.42 1.51
N ASN A 175 -4.68 -16.49 1.99
CA ASN A 175 -5.83 -15.93 1.29
C ASN A 175 -6.01 -14.46 1.68
N VAL A 176 -6.23 -13.62 0.68
CA VAL A 176 -6.49 -12.19 0.85
C VAL A 176 -7.83 -11.82 0.21
N GLN A 177 -8.51 -10.85 0.82
CA GLN A 177 -9.84 -10.41 0.38
C GLN A 177 -9.80 -8.92 0.06
N GLY A 178 -10.09 -8.59 -1.20
CA GLY A 178 -10.12 -7.23 -1.68
C GLY A 178 -11.12 -6.37 -0.92
N GLY A 179 -10.77 -5.12 -0.64
CA GLY A 179 -11.65 -4.21 0.11
C GLY A 179 -11.56 -4.33 1.63
N ILE A 180 -10.84 -5.32 2.16
CA ILE A 180 -10.59 -5.44 3.60
C ILE A 180 -9.26 -4.77 3.94
N ALA A 181 -9.24 -3.97 5.01
CA ALA A 181 -8.01 -3.33 5.48
C ALA A 181 -6.97 -4.38 5.88
N GLY A 182 -5.71 -4.09 5.54
CA GLY A 182 -4.57 -4.86 6.05
C GLY A 182 -4.51 -4.80 7.57
N ILE A 183 -4.34 -5.95 8.22
CA ILE A 183 -4.14 -5.99 9.68
C ILE A 183 -2.63 -5.85 9.91
N ASN A 184 -2.19 -4.66 10.33
CA ASN A 184 -0.85 -4.47 10.87
C ASN A 184 -0.83 -4.99 12.31
N ASP A 185 -0.02 -6.01 12.60
CA ASP A 185 0.07 -6.62 13.94
C ASP A 185 0.51 -5.60 15.02
N ASP A 186 1.21 -4.51 14.64
CA ASP A 186 1.69 -3.45 15.54
C ASP A 186 0.57 -2.63 16.22
N VAL A 187 -0.63 -2.58 15.62
CA VAL A 187 -1.77 -1.81 16.16
C VAL A 187 -2.51 -2.58 17.27
N LEU A 188 -2.28 -3.90 17.37
CA LEU A 188 -2.93 -4.74 18.38
C LEU A 188 -2.36 -4.51 19.80
N GLU A 189 -1.06 -4.20 19.92
CA GLU A 189 -0.44 -3.91 21.22
C GLU A 189 -0.82 -2.51 21.72
N ALA A 190 -0.81 -1.50 20.85
CA ALA A 190 -1.14 -0.11 21.24
C ALA A 190 -2.61 0.10 21.61
N SER A 191 -3.52 -0.75 21.11
CA SER A 191 -4.97 -0.66 21.40
C SER A 191 -5.40 -1.45 22.63
N SER A 192 -4.51 -2.26 23.23
CA SER A 192 -4.81 -3.04 24.43
C SER A 192 -4.76 -2.24 25.74
N HIS A 193 -4.32 -0.97 25.67
CA HIS A 193 -4.25 -0.04 26.78
C HIS A 193 -4.92 1.29 26.45
N VAL A 194 -6.20 1.28 26.08
CA VAL A 194 -7.20 2.34 26.38
C VAL A 194 -8.52 1.86 25.77
N LYS A 195 -9.43 1.36 26.62
CA LYS A 195 -10.72 2.00 26.96
C LYS A 195 -11.68 0.95 27.51
N LEU A 196 -11.83 0.96 28.83
CA LEU A 196 -12.97 0.41 29.52
C LEU A 196 -14.24 1.22 29.16
N GLU A 197 -15.35 0.49 29.03
CA GLU A 197 -16.76 0.91 29.10
C GLU A 197 -17.37 1.73 27.94
N LYS A 198 -18.16 1.07 27.08
CA LYS A 198 -19.64 0.93 27.22
C LYS A 198 -20.24 0.14 26.06
N GLU A 199 -21.14 -0.77 26.39
CA GLU A 199 -21.97 -1.60 25.51
C GLU A 199 -23.08 -0.79 24.82
N ASP A 200 -23.42 -1.12 23.56
CA ASP A 200 -24.76 -1.59 23.20
C ASP A 200 -24.76 -2.44 21.91
N LYS A 201 -25.82 -3.22 21.75
CA LYS A 201 -25.94 -4.55 21.13
C LYS A 201 -26.43 -4.53 19.68
N THR A 202 -25.81 -5.35 18.83
CA THR A 202 -26.37 -6.19 17.72
C THR A 202 -25.17 -6.63 16.85
N GLU A 203 -24.81 -7.89 16.56
CA GLU A 203 -25.37 -9.23 16.69
C GLU A 203 -24.33 -10.17 17.33
N LYS A 204 -24.76 -11.07 18.22
CA LYS A 204 -23.88 -12.08 18.84
C LYS A 204 -23.49 -13.17 17.84
N GLY A 205 -22.41 -12.96 17.10
CA GLY A 205 -21.56 -14.08 16.66
C GLY A 205 -20.92 -14.72 17.89
N GLN A 206 -21.20 -16.00 18.17
CA GLN A 206 -20.53 -16.73 19.25
C GLN A 206 -19.01 -16.55 19.16
N LYS A 207 -18.41 -15.92 20.18
CA LYS A 207 -16.95 -15.64 20.29
C LYS A 207 -16.08 -16.89 20.21
N GLN A 208 -16.68 -18.07 20.40
CA GLN A 208 -16.01 -19.36 20.41
C GLN A 208 -16.69 -20.32 19.44
N TYR A 209 -15.89 -21.21 18.87
CA TYR A 209 -16.31 -22.28 17.96
C TYR A 209 -15.74 -23.61 18.43
N ILE A 210 -16.61 -24.61 18.56
CA ILE A 210 -16.20 -25.98 18.90
C ILE A 210 -16.00 -26.74 17.59
N VAL A 211 -14.75 -27.15 17.34
CA VAL A 211 -14.35 -27.90 16.14
C VAL A 211 -15.14 -29.20 16.03
N LYS A 212 -15.78 -29.42 14.89
CA LYS A 212 -16.51 -30.66 14.58
C LYS A 212 -15.66 -31.61 13.74
N GLN A 213 -16.04 -32.87 13.69
CA GLN A 213 -15.39 -33.83 12.81
C GLN A 213 -15.53 -33.38 11.35
N GLY A 214 -14.41 -33.28 10.63
CA GLY A 214 -14.36 -32.78 9.25
C GLY A 214 -14.14 -31.27 9.11
N ASP A 215 -14.11 -30.51 10.21
CA ASP A 215 -13.75 -29.09 10.15
C ASP A 215 -12.26 -28.92 9.86
N THR A 216 -11.95 -27.88 9.07
CA THR A 216 -10.61 -27.34 8.88
C THR A 216 -10.59 -25.90 9.37
N LEU A 217 -9.41 -25.35 9.67
CA LEU A 217 -9.33 -23.92 9.98
C LEU A 217 -9.94 -23.07 8.86
N TYR A 218 -9.78 -23.49 7.61
CA TYR A 218 -10.37 -22.83 6.44
C TYR A 218 -11.91 -22.86 6.43
N SER A 219 -12.54 -24.02 6.71
CA SER A 219 -14.02 -24.09 6.75
C SER A 219 -14.60 -23.20 7.85
N ILE A 220 -13.90 -23.12 8.98
CA ILE A 220 -14.27 -22.28 10.12
C ILE A 220 -14.06 -20.80 9.79
N SER A 221 -12.93 -20.45 9.17
CA SER A 221 -12.59 -19.07 8.80
C SER A 221 -13.62 -18.51 7.82
N LYS A 222 -13.99 -19.27 6.79
CA LYS A 222 -15.05 -18.90 5.84
C LYS A 222 -16.40 -18.71 6.52
N LYS A 223 -16.75 -19.59 7.47
CA LYS A 223 -18.01 -19.52 8.22
C LYS A 223 -18.08 -18.33 9.17
N ARG A 224 -16.94 -17.89 9.68
CA ARG A 224 -16.82 -16.78 10.64
C ARG A 224 -16.39 -15.46 10.01
N ASN A 225 -16.19 -15.44 8.69
CA ASN A 225 -15.67 -14.29 7.95
C ASN A 225 -14.33 -13.78 8.53
N MET A 226 -13.44 -14.72 8.81
CA MET A 226 -12.10 -14.49 9.36
C MET A 226 -11.04 -15.16 8.48
N THR A 227 -9.78 -14.78 8.65
CA THR A 227 -8.64 -15.48 8.04
C THR A 227 -8.21 -16.67 8.90
N VAL A 228 -7.60 -17.68 8.27
CA VAL A 228 -6.99 -18.82 8.99
C VAL A 228 -5.92 -18.32 9.95
N THR A 229 -5.08 -17.40 9.50
CA THR A 229 -4.04 -16.76 10.32
C THR A 229 -4.61 -16.07 11.56
N ARG A 230 -5.72 -15.34 11.44
CA ARG A 230 -6.38 -14.73 12.59
C ARG A 230 -6.85 -15.77 13.61
N ILE A 231 -7.44 -16.87 13.14
CA ILE A 231 -7.86 -17.97 14.03
C ILE A 231 -6.63 -18.62 14.69
N LYS A 232 -5.53 -18.81 13.96
CA LYS A 232 -4.29 -19.37 14.52
C LYS A 232 -3.69 -18.47 15.58
N GLN A 233 -3.59 -17.17 15.32
CA GLN A 233 -3.09 -16.18 16.28
C GLN A 233 -3.94 -16.15 17.56
N LEU A 234 -5.27 -16.05 17.43
CA LEU A 234 -6.20 -16.00 18.57
C LEU A 234 -6.18 -17.25 19.46
N ASN A 235 -5.66 -18.36 18.94
CA ASN A 235 -5.64 -19.66 19.60
C ASN A 235 -4.23 -20.23 19.78
N HIS A 236 -3.20 -19.41 19.53
CA HIS A 236 -1.79 -19.78 19.62
C HIS A 236 -1.45 -21.09 18.88
N LEU A 237 -2.03 -21.29 17.69
CA LEU A 237 -1.80 -22.48 16.88
C LEU A 237 -0.53 -22.32 16.04
N SER A 238 0.43 -23.22 16.23
CA SER A 238 1.66 -23.29 15.43
C SER A 238 1.47 -24.01 14.08
N SER A 239 0.33 -24.65 13.85
CA SER A 239 0.01 -25.40 12.62
C SER A 239 -1.47 -25.31 12.28
N ASP A 240 -1.84 -25.80 11.10
CA ASP A 240 -3.24 -25.83 10.66
C ASP A 240 -4.04 -27.00 11.27
N LEU A 241 -3.37 -27.84 12.07
CA LEU A 241 -3.95 -29.02 12.67
C LEU A 241 -4.86 -28.63 13.84
N ILE A 242 -6.14 -28.95 13.70
CA ILE A 242 -7.15 -28.82 14.75
C ILE A 242 -7.81 -30.17 15.02
N LYS A 243 -8.27 -30.37 16.25
CA LYS A 243 -8.88 -31.64 16.68
C LYS A 243 -10.38 -31.44 16.96
N PRO A 244 -11.24 -32.44 16.65
CA PRO A 244 -12.63 -32.40 17.07
C PRO A 244 -12.76 -32.12 18.57
N LYS A 245 -13.76 -31.32 18.95
CA LYS A 245 -14.03 -30.78 20.29
C LYS A 245 -13.04 -29.73 20.80
N GLN A 246 -12.00 -29.38 20.04
CA GLN A 246 -11.16 -28.22 20.34
C GLN A 246 -12.00 -26.94 20.29
N VAL A 247 -11.81 -26.06 21.26
CA VAL A 247 -12.47 -24.75 21.28
C VAL A 247 -11.54 -23.73 20.66
N LEU A 248 -12.04 -22.97 19.69
CA LEU A 248 -11.33 -21.88 19.04
C LEU A 248 -12.02 -20.55 19.32
N ASN A 249 -11.26 -19.55 19.70
CA ASN A 249 -11.66 -18.15 19.68
C ASN A 249 -11.78 -17.68 18.22
N VAL A 250 -12.94 -17.13 17.86
CA VAL A 250 -13.33 -16.76 16.49
C VAL A 250 -14.05 -15.41 16.46
N ASN A 251 -13.50 -14.44 17.20
CA ASN A 251 -14.01 -13.09 17.37
C ASN A 251 -13.13 -12.02 16.70
#